data_AF-A0A3D5SLZ2-F1
#
_entry.id   AF-A0A3D5SLZ2-F1
#
_cell.length_a   1.000
_cell.length_b   1.000
_cell.length_c   1.000
_cell.angle_alpha   90.00
_cell.angle_beta   90.00
_cell.angle_gamma   90.00
#
_symmetry.space_group_name_H-M   'P 1'
#
loop_
_entity.id
_entity.type
_entity.pdbx_description
1 polymer ?
#
loop_
_entity_poly.entity_id
_entity_poly.type
_entity_poly.pdbx_seq_one_letter_code
_entity_poly.pdbx_strand_id
1 'polypeptide(L)'
;MYEFAVAPAVTSIRRRGVEIAEVLPETLGFELELESGDRIIKVNGRTVRDYLDFRFQTAGETELVLEVRKSTGEDWELQIERGEGEDFGLTFEQIVPRQCANECIFCFCNGNPADARPSLFIKDEDVRLSFLYGNYTTLTSITEDEMRRIVEQRL
;
A
#
# COMPACT_ATOMS: atom_id res chain seq x y z
N MET A 1 6.32 -29.11 19.36
CA MET A 1 7.16 -28.17 18.58
C MET A 1 6.41 -28.00 17.27
N TYR A 2 5.44 -27.08 17.23
CA TYR A 2 4.60 -26.90 16.05
C TYR A 2 5.38 -26.06 15.04
N GLU A 3 5.81 -26.70 13.94
CA GLU A 3 6.26 -25.98 12.76
C GLU A 3 5.10 -25.09 12.31
N PHE A 4 5.34 -23.78 12.32
CA PHE A 4 4.38 -22.77 11.91
C PHE A 4 3.96 -23.06 10.46
N ALA A 5 2.74 -23.58 10.26
CA ALA A 5 2.18 -23.93 8.94
C ALA A 5 1.83 -22.73 8.07
N VAL A 6 2.29 -21.54 8.44
CA VAL A 6 2.21 -20.33 7.62
C VAL A 6 3.53 -19.61 7.82
N ALA A 7 4.44 -19.77 6.86
CA ALA A 7 5.42 -18.73 6.62
C ALA A 7 4.63 -17.41 6.55
N PRO A 8 4.97 -16.37 7.35
CA PRO A 8 4.27 -15.11 7.24
C PRO A 8 4.30 -14.71 5.77
N ALA A 9 3.12 -14.47 5.19
CA ALA A 9 2.97 -14.24 3.75
C ALA A 9 3.80 -13.06 3.23
N VAL A 10 4.39 -12.28 4.13
CA VAL A 10 5.29 -11.17 3.79
C VAL A 10 6.53 -11.21 4.70
N THR A 11 7.49 -12.07 4.38
CA THR A 11 8.91 -11.88 4.77
C THR A 11 9.65 -10.96 3.79
N SER A 12 9.02 -10.61 2.67
CA SER A 12 9.62 -9.68 1.72
C SER A 12 9.64 -8.30 2.35
N ILE A 13 10.86 -7.83 2.63
CA ILE A 13 11.22 -6.43 2.77
C ILE A 13 10.35 -5.65 1.78
N ARG A 14 9.36 -4.89 2.28
CA ARG A 14 8.58 -3.98 1.43
C ARG A 14 9.61 -3.14 0.67
N ARG A 15 9.70 -3.34 -0.65
CA ARG A 15 10.48 -2.42 -1.47
C ARG A 15 9.94 -1.02 -1.17
N ARG A 16 10.84 -0.07 -0.91
CA ARG A 16 10.42 1.29 -0.57
C ARG A 16 9.55 1.84 -1.71
N GLY A 17 8.54 2.62 -1.37
CA GLY A 17 7.62 3.21 -2.34
C GLY A 17 6.43 2.33 -2.72
N VAL A 18 5.65 2.84 -3.66
CA VAL A 18 4.51 2.16 -4.28
C VAL A 18 4.74 2.05 -5.79
N GLU A 19 4.50 0.88 -6.36
CA GLU A 19 4.64 0.65 -7.81
C GLU A 19 3.43 1.15 -8.58
N ILE A 20 3.69 1.87 -9.67
CA ILE A 20 2.71 2.30 -10.66
C ILE A 20 2.31 1.06 -11.47
N ALA A 21 1.03 0.71 -11.44
CA ALA A 21 0.50 -0.40 -12.22
C ALA A 21 0.17 0.04 -13.64
N GLU A 22 -0.42 1.23 -13.80
CA GLU A 22 -0.80 1.79 -15.10
C GLU A 22 -0.74 3.33 -15.05
N VAL A 23 -0.42 3.92 -16.20
CA VAL A 23 -0.49 5.37 -16.43
C VAL A 23 -1.49 5.61 -17.55
N LEU A 24 -2.53 6.38 -17.25
CA LEU A 24 -3.57 6.72 -18.21
C LEU A 24 -3.01 7.71 -19.26
N PRO A 25 -3.27 7.50 -20.57
CA PRO A 25 -2.87 8.46 -21.60
C PRO A 25 -3.47 9.84 -21.36
N GLU A 26 -2.80 10.89 -21.83
CA GLU A 26 -3.28 12.28 -21.75
C GLU A 26 -3.55 12.76 -20.30
N THR A 27 -2.84 12.18 -19.33
CA THR A 27 -2.88 12.61 -17.92
C THR A 27 -1.51 13.13 -17.47
N LEU A 28 -1.46 13.82 -16.34
CA LEU A 28 -0.24 14.40 -15.81
C LEU A 28 0.88 13.35 -15.63
N GLY A 29 0.56 12.12 -15.21
CA GLY A 29 1.56 11.05 -15.11
C GLY A 29 2.18 10.68 -16.47
N PHE A 30 1.41 10.74 -17.55
CA PHE A 30 1.90 10.49 -18.90
C PHE A 30 2.81 11.61 -19.39
N GLU A 31 2.45 12.87 -19.12
CA GLU A 31 3.27 14.05 -19.47
C GLU A 31 4.61 14.07 -18.72
N LEU A 32 4.61 13.56 -17.49
CA LEU A 32 5.81 13.40 -16.65
C LEU A 32 6.66 12.18 -17.03
N GLU A 33 6.32 11.49 -18.12
CA GLU A 33 6.99 10.28 -18.60
C GLU A 33 7.07 9.18 -17.52
N LEU A 34 6.06 9.09 -16.66
CA LEU A 34 5.92 7.97 -15.73
C LEU A 34 5.38 6.76 -16.49
N GLU A 35 5.84 5.59 -16.09
CA GLU A 35 5.52 4.33 -16.75
C GLU A 35 5.11 3.25 -15.73
N SER A 36 4.43 2.22 -16.23
CA SER A 36 4.16 1.01 -15.44
C SER A 36 5.47 0.38 -14.96
N GLY A 37 5.52 -0.01 -13.68
CA GLY A 37 6.71 -0.56 -13.04
C GLY A 37 7.63 0.47 -12.38
N ASP A 38 7.43 1.77 -12.62
CA ASP A 38 8.08 2.81 -11.83
C ASP A 38 7.56 2.81 -10.39
N ARG A 39 8.40 3.22 -9.44
CA ARG A 39 8.05 3.27 -8.02
C ARG A 39 8.16 4.68 -7.46
N ILE A 40 7.06 5.19 -6.92
CA ILE A 40 7.04 6.47 -6.21
C ILE A 40 7.55 6.23 -4.80
N ILE A 41 8.71 6.81 -4.46
CA ILE A 41 9.42 6.60 -3.20
C ILE A 41 9.03 7.66 -2.18
N LYS A 42 8.96 8.94 -2.59
CA LYS A 42 8.59 10.07 -1.72
C LYS A 42 7.71 11.10 -2.42
N VAL A 43 6.91 11.81 -1.62
CA VAL A 43 6.23 13.06 -1.99
C VAL A 43 6.67 14.13 -1.00
N ASN A 44 7.19 15.26 -1.47
CA ASN A 44 7.64 16.38 -0.62
C ASN A 44 8.59 15.92 0.51
N GLY A 45 9.52 15.02 0.18
CA GLY A 45 10.47 14.42 1.13
C GLY A 45 9.87 13.39 2.11
N ARG A 46 8.55 13.16 2.09
CA ARG A 46 7.86 12.18 2.93
C ARG A 46 7.82 10.82 2.24
N THR A 47 8.12 9.76 2.98
CA THR A 47 8.13 8.40 2.42
C THR A 47 6.73 7.93 2.04
N VAL A 48 6.61 7.27 0.89
CA VAL A 48 5.41 6.57 0.43
C VAL A 48 5.56 5.08 0.70
N ARG A 49 4.60 4.48 1.41
CA ARG A 49 4.59 3.03 1.73
C ARG A 49 3.62 2.23 0.85
N ASP A 50 2.57 2.88 0.37
CA ASP A 50 1.51 2.34 -0.49
C ASP A 50 0.74 3.50 -1.14
N TYR A 51 -0.25 3.19 -1.98
CA TYR A 51 -0.98 4.22 -2.71
C TYR A 51 -1.86 5.11 -1.82
N LEU A 52 -2.22 4.68 -0.60
CA LEU A 52 -2.95 5.53 0.34
C LEU A 52 -2.06 6.66 0.84
N ASP A 53 -0.78 6.38 1.09
CA ASP A 53 0.18 7.44 1.40
C ASP A 53 0.31 8.42 0.24
N PHE A 54 0.43 7.92 -1.00
CA PHE A 54 0.51 8.78 -2.18
C PHE A 54 -0.72 9.69 -2.30
N ARG A 55 -1.93 9.11 -2.22
CA ARG A 55 -3.18 9.88 -2.29
C ARG A 55 -3.30 10.88 -1.13
N PHE A 56 -2.93 10.51 0.09
CA PHE A 56 -2.96 11.40 1.25
C PHE A 56 -1.95 12.55 1.13
N GLN A 57 -0.71 12.27 0.73
CA GLN A 57 0.37 13.25 0.65
C GLN A 57 0.25 14.19 -0.55
N THR A 58 -0.48 13.79 -1.59
CA THR A 58 -0.75 14.63 -2.76
C THR A 58 -2.11 15.33 -2.71
N ALA A 59 -3.00 14.97 -1.78
CA ALA A 59 -4.33 15.56 -1.71
C ALA A 59 -4.26 17.07 -1.45
N GLY A 60 -4.79 17.87 -2.37
CA GLY A 60 -4.83 19.33 -2.27
C GLY A 60 -3.50 20.05 -2.60
N GLU A 61 -2.44 19.31 -2.91
CA GLU A 61 -1.15 19.90 -3.29
C GLU A 61 -1.14 20.27 -4.79
N THR A 62 -0.82 21.53 -5.09
CA THR A 62 -0.62 22.05 -6.46
C THR A 62 0.85 22.12 -6.86
N GLU A 63 1.74 22.21 -5.89
CA GLU A 63 3.20 22.21 -6.07
C GLU A 63 3.80 21.09 -5.23
N LEU A 64 4.48 20.15 -5.87
CA LEU A 64 5.09 19.04 -5.15
C LEU A 64 6.34 18.49 -5.84
N VAL A 65 7.16 17.80 -5.05
CA VAL A 65 8.34 17.07 -5.52
C VAL A 65 8.10 15.57 -5.35
N LEU A 66 8.16 14.82 -6.45
CA LEU A 66 8.14 13.36 -6.42
C LEU A 66 9.56 12.80 -6.55
N GLU A 67 9.93 11.89 -5.66
CA GLU A 67 11.11 11.04 -5.86
C GLU A 67 10.63 9.69 -6.42
N VAL A 68 11.08 9.34 -7.62
CA VAL A 68 10.65 8.16 -8.37
C VAL A 68 11.84 7.28 -8.69
N ARG A 69 11.74 5.97 -8.41
CA ARG A 69 12.67 4.95 -8.92
C ARG A 69 12.08 4.42 -10.21
N LYS A 70 12.69 4.72 -11.34
CA LYS A 70 12.30 4.18 -12.65
C LYS A 70 12.50 2.67 -12.68
N SER A 71 11.69 1.98 -13.48
CA SER A 71 11.81 0.54 -13.71
C SER A 71 13.19 0.14 -14.28
N THR A 72 13.86 1.07 -14.98
CA THR A 72 15.24 0.96 -15.48
C THR A 72 16.30 0.95 -14.37
N GLY A 73 15.95 1.39 -13.16
CA GLY A 73 16.82 1.50 -11.99
C GLY A 73 17.30 2.91 -11.67
N GLU A 74 17.02 3.90 -12.51
CA GLU A 74 17.35 5.31 -12.29
C GLU A 74 16.49 5.96 -11.21
N ASP A 75 17.04 6.92 -10.47
CA ASP A 75 16.30 7.75 -9.53
C ASP A 75 16.02 9.12 -10.18
N TRP A 76 14.74 9.49 -10.25
CA TRP A 76 14.27 10.76 -10.78
C TRP A 76 13.69 11.61 -9.64
N GLU A 77 13.93 12.92 -9.72
CA GLU A 77 13.26 13.93 -8.90
C GLU A 77 12.44 14.81 -9.84
N LEU A 78 11.12 14.79 -9.66
CA LEU A 78 10.18 15.51 -10.52
C LEU A 78 9.56 16.66 -9.73
N GLN A 79 9.82 17.89 -10.17
CA GLN A 79 9.13 19.08 -9.68
C GLN A 79 7.87 19.26 -10.51
N ILE A 80 6.71 19.27 -9.83
CA ILE A 80 5.40 19.24 -10.46
C ILE A 80 4.62 20.44 -9.99
N GLU A 81 4.16 21.23 -10.96
CA GLU A 81 3.10 22.23 -10.80
C GLU A 81 1.88 21.71 -11.53
N ARG A 82 0.72 21.66 -10.86
CA ARG A 82 -0.53 21.15 -11.43
C ARG A 82 -1.73 21.96 -11.00
N GLY A 83 -2.81 21.87 -11.78
CA GLY A 83 -4.09 22.47 -11.43
C GLY A 83 -4.70 21.86 -10.16
N GLU A 84 -5.53 22.64 -9.46
CA GLU A 84 -6.30 22.12 -8.34
C GLU A 84 -7.25 21.01 -8.83
N GLY A 85 -7.10 19.81 -8.26
CA GLY A 85 -7.90 18.66 -8.64
C GLY A 85 -7.46 17.95 -9.93
N GLU A 86 -6.36 18.38 -10.56
CA GLU A 86 -5.78 17.68 -11.71
C GLU A 86 -5.24 16.30 -11.29
N ASP A 87 -5.72 15.24 -11.94
CA ASP A 87 -5.37 13.86 -11.60
C ASP A 87 -4.05 13.44 -12.26
N PHE A 88 -3.23 12.70 -11.53
CA PHE A 88 -2.01 12.10 -12.07
C PHE A 88 -2.31 11.00 -13.08
N GLY A 89 -3.52 10.43 -13.08
CA GLY A 89 -3.88 9.31 -13.95
C GLY A 89 -3.11 8.03 -13.64
N LEU A 90 -2.67 7.86 -12.40
CA LEU A 90 -1.89 6.71 -11.95
C LEU A 90 -2.78 5.69 -11.23
N THR A 91 -2.65 4.43 -11.63
CA THR A 91 -3.07 3.29 -10.81
C THR A 91 -1.84 2.62 -10.19
N PHE A 92 -2.05 1.90 -9.09
CA PHE A 92 -0.96 1.37 -8.28
C PHE A 92 -1.13 -0.12 -8.00
N GLU A 93 -0.04 -0.76 -7.59
CA GLU A 93 -0.07 -2.14 -7.09
C GLU A 93 -1.10 -2.31 -5.96
N GLN A 94 -1.74 -3.49 -5.94
CA GLN A 94 -2.75 -3.81 -4.93
C GLN A 94 -2.12 -3.89 -3.53
N ILE A 95 -2.88 -3.47 -2.52
CA ILE A 95 -2.45 -3.64 -1.14
C ILE A 95 -2.40 -5.14 -0.82
N VAL A 96 -1.20 -5.63 -0.53
CA VAL A 96 -1.03 -6.96 0.06
C VAL A 96 -1.56 -6.91 1.50
N PRO A 97 -2.59 -7.72 1.84
CA PRO A 97 -3.19 -7.73 3.16
C PRO A 97 -2.17 -8.16 4.21
N ARG A 98 -2.06 -7.36 5.27
CA ARG A 98 -1.43 -7.79 6.50
C ARG A 98 -2.20 -8.98 7.08
N GLN A 99 -1.46 -10.01 7.51
CA GLN A 99 -2.05 -11.15 8.17
C GLN A 99 -2.33 -10.84 9.65
N CYS A 100 -3.52 -11.22 10.11
CA CYS A 100 -3.88 -11.23 11.52
C CYS A 100 -2.89 -12.08 12.32
N ALA A 101 -2.33 -11.50 13.38
CA ALA A 101 -1.38 -12.18 14.26
C ALA A 101 -2.05 -12.93 15.42
N ASN A 102 -3.39 -12.89 15.52
CA ASN A 102 -4.11 -13.51 16.62
C ASN A 102 -4.20 -15.04 16.49
N GLU A 103 -4.02 -15.73 17.61
CA GLU A 103 -4.16 -17.19 17.72
C GLU A 103 -5.48 -17.58 18.40
N CYS A 104 -6.58 -17.02 17.92
CA CYS A 104 -7.91 -17.27 18.48
C CYS A 104 -8.28 -18.75 18.38
N ILE A 105 -8.72 -19.35 19.50
CA ILE A 105 -9.24 -20.73 19.54
C ILE A 105 -10.43 -20.96 18.60
N PHE A 106 -11.16 -19.89 18.26
CA PHE A 106 -12.32 -19.88 17.38
C PHE A 106 -12.02 -19.41 15.95
N CYS A 107 -10.74 -19.32 15.55
CA CYS A 107 -10.37 -18.84 14.22
C CYS A 107 -10.78 -19.83 13.11
N PHE A 108 -11.75 -19.44 12.27
CA PHE A 108 -12.21 -20.26 11.13
C PHE A 108 -11.07 -20.58 10.14
N CYS A 109 -10.17 -19.63 9.88
CA CYS A 109 -9.02 -19.87 9.00
C CYS A 109 -8.08 -20.96 9.55
N ASN A 110 -7.90 -21.04 10.87
CA ASN A 110 -7.13 -22.11 11.52
C ASN A 110 -7.88 -23.46 11.51
N GLY A 111 -9.21 -23.43 11.42
CA GLY A 111 -10.05 -24.62 11.36
C GLY A 111 -10.18 -25.22 9.95
N ASN A 112 -9.60 -24.60 8.92
CA ASN A 112 -9.67 -25.12 7.56
C ASN A 112 -8.93 -26.46 7.44
N PRO A 113 -9.41 -27.39 6.59
CA PRO A 113 -8.69 -28.62 6.30
C PRO A 113 -7.40 -28.31 5.52
N ALA A 114 -6.38 -29.14 5.68
CA ALA A 114 -5.03 -28.89 5.15
C ALA A 114 -4.97 -28.80 3.61
N ASP A 115 -5.94 -29.38 2.90
CA ASP A 115 -6.08 -29.36 1.45
C ASP A 115 -7.00 -28.24 0.93
N ALA A 116 -7.44 -27.33 1.81
CA ALA A 116 -8.23 -26.18 1.41
C ALA A 116 -7.46 -25.26 0.44
N ARG A 117 -8.22 -24.47 -0.32
CA ARG A 117 -7.64 -23.48 -1.25
C ARG A 117 -6.77 -22.48 -0.46
N PRO A 118 -5.57 -22.13 -0.95
CA PRO A 118 -4.65 -21.21 -0.25
C PRO A 118 -5.28 -19.88 0.17
N SER A 119 -6.18 -19.32 -0.65
CA SER A 119 -6.87 -18.06 -0.34
C SER A 119 -7.76 -18.12 0.90
N LEU A 120 -8.20 -19.31 1.33
CA LEU A 120 -9.02 -19.49 2.53
C LEU A 120 -8.21 -19.36 3.83
N PHE A 121 -6.88 -19.40 3.74
CA PHE A 121 -5.99 -19.25 4.90
C PHE A 121 -5.56 -17.79 5.16
N ILE A 122 -5.95 -16.85 4.29
CA ILE A 122 -5.67 -15.42 4.48
C ILE A 122 -6.53 -14.91 5.63
N LYS A 123 -5.87 -14.47 6.71
CA LYS A 123 -6.53 -13.82 7.85
C LYS A 123 -6.42 -12.31 7.70
N ASP A 124 -7.49 -11.66 7.26
CA ASP A 124 -7.52 -10.20 7.12
C ASP A 124 -7.70 -9.52 8.49
N GLU A 125 -6.77 -8.64 8.83
CA GLU A 125 -6.90 -7.65 9.90
C GLU A 125 -6.18 -6.35 9.51
N ASP A 126 -6.19 -6.01 8.21
CA ASP A 126 -5.48 -4.85 7.69
C ASP A 126 -6.38 -3.61 7.74
N VAL A 127 -5.98 -2.62 8.56
CA VAL A 127 -6.76 -1.38 8.74
C VAL A 127 -6.94 -0.62 7.43
N ARG A 128 -5.99 -0.71 6.49
CA ARG A 128 -6.10 -0.06 5.18
C ARG A 128 -7.26 -0.66 4.37
N LEU A 129 -7.43 -1.97 4.45
CA LEU A 129 -8.50 -2.67 3.74
C LEU A 129 -9.85 -2.46 4.45
N SER A 130 -9.85 -2.39 5.78
CA SER A 130 -11.00 -1.92 6.56
C SER A 130 -11.49 -0.53 6.12
N PHE A 131 -10.59 0.43 5.98
CA PHE A 131 -10.91 1.78 5.49
C PHE A 131 -11.51 1.74 4.07
N LEU A 132 -10.90 0.99 3.16
CA LEU A 132 -11.28 0.95 1.75
C LEU A 132 -12.59 0.21 1.48
N TYR A 133 -12.84 -0.88 2.20
CA TYR A 133 -13.92 -1.82 1.89
C TYR A 133 -14.97 -1.94 3.00
N GLY A 134 -14.77 -1.30 4.15
CA GLY A 134 -15.71 -1.35 5.28
C GLY A 134 -15.66 -2.64 6.08
N ASN A 135 -14.55 -3.38 6.05
CA ASN A 135 -14.34 -4.55 6.89
C ASN A 135 -14.10 -4.16 8.36
N TYR A 136 -14.52 -4.98 9.31
CA TYR A 136 -14.25 -4.76 10.73
C TYR A 136 -12.85 -5.25 11.11
N THR A 137 -12.13 -4.45 11.90
CA THR A 137 -10.85 -4.81 12.51
C THR A 137 -10.93 -4.68 14.02
N THR A 138 -10.24 -5.55 14.76
CA THR A 138 -10.24 -5.52 16.23
C THR A 138 -9.16 -4.61 16.81
N LEU A 139 -8.20 -4.16 15.97
CA LEU A 139 -7.02 -3.38 16.36
C LEU A 139 -6.13 -4.05 17.42
N THR A 140 -6.35 -5.33 17.74
CA THR A 140 -5.63 -6.03 18.84
C THR A 140 -4.17 -6.28 18.53
N SER A 141 -3.82 -6.42 17.24
CA SER A 141 -2.44 -6.65 16.79
C SER A 141 -1.73 -5.40 16.27
N ILE A 142 -2.34 -4.21 16.39
CA ILE A 142 -1.81 -2.98 15.78
C ILE A 142 -0.51 -2.50 16.47
N THR A 143 0.44 -2.03 15.67
CA THR A 143 1.67 -1.38 16.17
C THR A 143 1.45 0.10 16.47
N GLU A 144 2.33 0.72 17.28
CA GLU A 144 2.29 2.16 17.52
C GLU A 144 2.42 2.99 16.23
N ASP A 145 3.24 2.53 15.29
CA ASP A 145 3.46 3.19 14.01
C ASP A 145 2.19 3.20 13.15
N GLU A 146 1.46 2.08 13.13
CA GLU A 146 0.17 1.98 12.45
C GLU A 146 -0.89 2.82 13.17
N MET A 147 -0.91 2.82 14.51
CA MET A 147 -1.83 3.66 15.27
C MET A 147 -1.61 5.15 14.95
N ARG A 148 -0.34 5.61 14.90
CA ARG A 148 -0.03 6.98 14.47
C ARG A 148 -0.49 7.25 13.05
N ARG A 149 -0.31 6.28 12.14
CA ARG A 149 -0.78 6.39 10.76
C ARG A 149 -2.29 6.54 10.68
N ILE A 150 -3.06 5.74 11.43
CA ILE A 150 -4.52 5.84 11.48
C ILE A 150 -4.94 7.24 11.91
N VAL A 151 -4.35 7.77 12.98
CA VAL A 151 -4.70 9.09 13.49
C VAL A 151 -4.34 10.19 12.48
N GLU A 152 -3.15 10.11 11.89
CA GLU A 152 -2.66 11.10 10.93
C GLU A 152 -3.51 11.11 9.66
N GLN A 153 -3.76 9.93 9.09
CA GLN A 153 -4.40 9.78 7.78
C GLN A 153 -5.91 9.59 7.85
N ARG A 154 -6.46 9.45 9.07
CA ARG A 154 -7.88 9.19 9.32
C ARG A 154 -8.38 7.92 8.61
N LEU A 155 -7.58 6.85 8.72
CA LEU A 155 -7.93 5.51 8.23
C LEU A 155 -9.01 4.86 9.10
#